data_AF-A0A259DFT7-F1
#
_entry.id   AF-A0A259DFT7-F1
#
_cell.length_a   1.000
_cell.length_b   1.000
_cell.length_c   1.000
_cell.angle_alpha   90.00
_cell.angle_beta   90.00
_cell.angle_gamma   90.00
#
_symmetry.space_group_name_H-M   'P 1'
#
loop_
_entity.id
_entity.type
_entity.pdbx_description
1 polymer ?
#
loop_
_entity_poly.entity_id
_entity_poly.type
_entity_poly.pdbx_seq_one_letter_code
_entity_poly.pdbx_strand_id
1 'polypeptide(L)' 'MGSPVINTREDLDALAGTPAYGTFIEYLKGSMTRKQNIAVYPDGYGMPGYEGEAIEPIWSDIEDLSTIHRFGFDKSDFE' A
#
# COMPACT_ATOMS: atom_id res chain seq x y z
N MET A 1 -17.35 -7.55 15.96
CA MET A 1 -16.60 -6.51 16.69
C MET A 1 -15.65 -5.87 15.68
N GLY A 2 -15.60 -4.55 15.60
CA GLY A 2 -14.67 -3.87 14.69
C GLY A 2 -13.23 -4.10 15.13
N SER A 3 -12.32 -4.30 14.17
CA SER A 3 -10.89 -4.39 14.46
C SER A 3 -10.42 -3.10 15.14
N PRO A 4 -9.52 -3.17 16.14
CA PRO A 4 -8.93 -1.97 16.72
C PRO A 4 -8.25 -1.15 15.61
N VAL A 5 -8.46 0.16 15.63
CA VAL A 5 -7.82 1.07 14.67
C VAL A 5 -6.38 1.29 15.13
N ILE A 6 -5.41 0.86 14.32
CA ILE A 6 -3.98 0.94 14.63
C ILE A 6 -3.36 2.03 13.75
N ASN A 7 -2.98 3.17 14.35
CA ASN A 7 -2.42 4.33 13.62
C ASN A 7 -0.94 4.57 13.90
N THR A 8 -0.45 4.10 15.05
CA THR A 8 0.91 4.37 15.54
C THR A 8 1.62 3.08 15.95
N ARG A 9 2.93 3.18 16.15
CA ARG A 9 3.73 2.08 16.67
C ARG A 9 3.28 1.66 18.08
N GLU A 10 2.93 2.60 18.94
CA GLU A 10 2.46 2.33 20.29
C GLU A 10 1.14 1.54 20.30
N ASP A 11 0.21 1.85 19.38
CA ASP A 11 -1.04 1.07 19.20
C ASP A 11 -0.74 -0.38 18.83
N LEU A 12 0.28 -0.59 17.99
CA LEU A 12 0.70 -1.92 17.59
C LEU A 12 1.36 -2.66 18.77
N ASP A 13 2.28 -2.03 19.49
CA ASP A 13 2.95 -2.65 20.63
C ASP A 13 1.97 -2.99 21.77
N ALA A 14 0.90 -2.20 21.96
CA ALA A 14 -0.17 -2.51 22.92
C ALA A 14 -0.91 -3.83 22.60
N LEU A 15 -0.84 -4.30 21.35
CA LEU A 15 -1.43 -5.57 20.92
C LEU A 15 -0.44 -6.73 21.00
N ALA A 16 0.82 -6.49 21.37
CA ALA A 16 1.84 -7.53 21.45
C ALA A 16 1.39 -8.71 22.33
N GLY A 17 1.62 -9.94 21.84
CA GLY A 17 1.15 -11.16 22.50
C GLY A 17 -0.32 -11.52 22.22
N THR A 18 -1.06 -10.69 21.50
CA THR A 18 -2.41 -11.03 21.01
C THR A 18 -2.38 -11.53 19.56
N PRO A 19 -3.39 -12.30 19.10
CA PRO A 19 -3.51 -12.67 17.69
C PRO A 19 -3.63 -11.47 16.74
N ALA A 20 -4.19 -10.35 17.22
CA ALA A 20 -4.37 -9.14 16.44
C ALA A 20 -3.03 -8.52 16.01
N TYR A 21 -1.98 -8.65 16.84
CA TYR A 21 -0.62 -8.24 16.48
C TYR A 21 -0.13 -9.03 15.27
N GLY A 22 -0.23 -10.36 15.31
CA GLY A 22 0.20 -11.23 14.21
C GLY A 22 -0.49 -10.89 12.89
N THR A 23 -1.81 -10.71 12.92
CA THR A 23 -2.59 -10.28 11.75
C THR A 23 -2.13 -8.92 11.21
N PHE A 24 -1.84 -7.96 12.09
CA PHE A 24 -1.37 -6.64 11.64
C PHE A 24 0.04 -6.69 11.03
N ILE A 25 0.93 -7.51 11.57
CA ILE A 25 2.26 -7.76 10.97
C ILE A 25 2.12 -8.35 9.55
N GLU A 26 1.18 -9.26 9.32
CA GLU A 26 0.91 -9.78 7.97
C GLU A 26 0.39 -8.69 7.02
N TYR A 27 -0.45 -7.76 7.50
CA TYR A 27 -0.89 -6.61 6.70
C TYR A 27 0.25 -5.66 6.38
N LEU A 28 1.16 -5.41 7.32
CA LEU A 28 2.36 -4.61 7.07
C LEU A 28 3.23 -5.27 6.00
N LYS A 29 3.44 -6.59 6.07
CA LYS A 29 4.15 -7.34 5.03
C LYS A 29 3.48 -7.20 3.66
N GLY A 30 2.15 -7.28 3.61
CA GLY A 30 1.38 -7.07 2.37
C GLY A 30 1.44 -5.63 1.83
N SER A 31 1.65 -4.64 2.69
CA SER A 31 1.73 -3.23 2.30
C SER A 31 3.04 -2.83 1.61
N MET A 32 4.06 -3.71 1.66
CA MET A 32 5.36 -3.45 1.03
C MET A 32 5.29 -3.35 -0.50
N THR A 33 4.19 -3.80 -1.11
CA THR A 33 3.97 -3.75 -2.55
C THR A 33 2.63 -3.11 -2.84
N ARG A 34 2.59 -2.16 -3.77
CA ARG A 34 1.36 -1.54 -4.25
C ARG A 34 1.23 -1.67 -5.76
N LYS A 35 0.00 -1.87 -6.23
CA LYS A 35 -0.30 -1.77 -7.67
C LYS A 35 -0.46 -0.31 -8.05
N GLN A 36 0.40 0.15 -8.95
CA GLN A 36 0.33 1.49 -9.51
C GLN A 36 0.12 1.41 -11.02
N ASN A 37 -0.78 2.24 -11.54
CA ASN A 37 -0.92 2.43 -12.96
C ASN A 37 0.24 3.30 -13.46
N ILE A 38 1.07 2.74 -14.34
CA ILE A 38 2.24 3.40 -14.93
C ILE A 38 2.02 3.77 -16.41
N ALA A 39 0.79 3.63 -16.92
CA ALA A 39 0.47 4.05 -18.28
C ALA A 39 0.69 5.56 -18.45
N VAL A 40 1.31 5.94 -19.57
CA VAL A 40 1.52 7.33 -19.95
C VAL A 40 0.35 7.77 -20.81
N TYR A 41 -0.35 8.82 -20.36
CA TYR A 41 -1.47 9.40 -21.07
C TYR A 41 -1.06 10.71 -21.74
N PRO A 42 -1.42 10.94 -23.01
CA PRO A 42 -1.14 12.19 -23.70
C PRO A 42 -1.96 13.35 -23.11
N ASP A 43 -1.53 14.57 -23.42
CA ASP A 43 -2.25 15.76 -23.00
C ASP A 43 -3.68 15.77 -23.59
N GLY A 44 -4.67 16.14 -22.77
CA GLY A 44 -6.08 16.09 -23.17
C GLY A 44 -6.72 14.70 -23.19
N TYR A 45 -6.01 13.62 -22.82
CA TYR A 45 -6.58 12.27 -22.74
C TYR A 45 -7.80 12.23 -21.81
N GLY A 46 -8.94 11.72 -22.32
CA GLY A 46 -10.20 11.64 -21.58
C GLY A 46 -11.00 12.95 -21.52
N MET A 47 -10.54 14.03 -22.17
CA MET A 47 -11.31 15.26 -22.30
C MET A 47 -12.25 15.21 -23.51
N PRO A 48 -13.36 15.98 -23.50
CA PRO A 48 -14.25 16.10 -24.66
C PRO A 48 -13.48 16.62 -25.89
N GLY A 49 -13.56 15.89 -27.00
CA GLY A 49 -12.85 16.24 -28.25
C GLY A 49 -11.48 15.58 -28.41
N TYR A 50 -11.06 14.71 -27.49
CA TYR A 50 -9.90 13.85 -27.69
C TYR A 50 -10.20 12.79 -28.77
N GLU A 51 -9.45 12.81 -29.87
CA GLU A 51 -9.60 11.87 -30.99
C GLU A 51 -8.53 10.75 -31.01
N GLY A 52 -7.62 10.73 -30.03
CA GLY A 52 -6.60 9.71 -29.94
C GLY A 52 -7.13 8.36 -29.44
N GLU A 53 -6.32 7.32 -29.55
CA GLU A 53 -6.72 5.98 -29.08
C GLU A 53 -6.87 5.92 -27.56
N ALA A 54 -7.76 5.04 -27.11
CA ALA A 54 -7.89 4.70 -25.70
C ALA A 54 -6.66 3.90 -25.25
N ILE A 55 -6.05 4.35 -24.17
CA ILE A 55 -4.87 3.74 -23.56
C ILE A 55 -5.34 2.94 -22.34
N GLU A 56 -5.08 1.64 -22.37
CA GLU A 56 -5.36 0.77 -21.24
C GLU A 56 -4.38 1.04 -20.09
N PRO A 57 -4.84 0.98 -18.82
CA PRO A 57 -3.95 1.12 -17.67
C PRO A 57 -2.94 -0.02 -17.63
N ILE A 58 -1.69 0.31 -17.34
CA ILE A 58 -0.60 -0.66 -17.17
C ILE A 58 -0.37 -0.80 -15.66
N TRP A 59 -0.89 -1.88 -15.08
CA TRP A 59 -0.71 -2.16 -13.66
C TRP A 59 0.66 -2.77 -13.40
N SER A 60 1.47 -2.08 -12.58
CA SER A 60 2.78 -2.56 -12.14
C SER A 60 2.83 -2.65 -10.62
N ASP A 61 3.47 -3.70 -10.12
CA ASP A 61 3.74 -3.89 -8.69
C ASP A 61 5.01 -3.11 -8.33
N ILE A 62 4.84 -2.05 -7.55
CA ILE A 62 5.92 -1.16 -7.11
C ILE A 62 6.15 -1.37 -5.61
N GLU A 63 7.41 -1.39 -5.21
CA GLU A 63 7.79 -1.44 -3.80
C GLU A 63 7.46 -0.11 -3.10
N ASP A 64 6.76 -0.20 -1.97
CA ASP A 64 6.39 0.93 -1.13
C ASP A 64 6.62 0.59 0.35
N LEU A 65 7.79 0.95 0.86
CA LEU A 65 8.17 0.70 2.26
C LEU A 65 7.66 1.80 3.21
N SER A 66 6.98 2.84 2.70
CA SER A 66 6.57 4.00 3.49
C SER A 66 5.65 3.61 4.67
N THR A 67 4.80 2.61 4.46
CA THR A 67 3.89 2.11 5.50
C THR A 67 4.67 1.41 6.61
N ILE A 68 5.56 0.46 6.29
CA ILE A 68 6.33 -0.27 7.32
C ILE A 68 7.28 0.67 8.08
N HIS A 69 7.89 1.63 7.39
CA HIS A 69 8.76 2.63 8.01
C HIS A 69 8.01 3.55 8.97
N ARG A 70 6.74 3.88 8.70
CA ARG A 70 5.91 4.65 9.63
C ARG A 70 5.71 3.93 10.96
N PHE A 71 5.72 2.60 10.95
CA PHE A 71 5.67 1.74 12.13
C PHE A 71 7.06 1.37 12.66
N GLY A 72 8.12 2.01 12.14
CA GLY A 72 9.50 1.80 12.59
C GLY A 72 10.10 0.46 12.18
N PHE A 73 9.52 -0.21 11.18
CA PHE A 73 10.08 -1.44 10.61
C PHE A 73 10.87 -1.14 9.34
N ASP A 74 11.84 -1.99 9.06
CA ASP A 74 12.51 -2.13 7.78
C ASP A 74 12.03 -3.40 7.07
N LYS A 75 12.34 -3.52 5.78
CA LYS A 75 12.00 -4.72 5.00
C LYS A 75 12.66 -5.97 5.60
N SER A 76 13.87 -5.84 6.12
CA SER A 76 14.60 -6.95 6.76
C SER A 76 13.94 -7.49 8.03
N ASP A 77 12.99 -6.76 8.64
CA ASP A 77 12.20 -7.28 9.78
C ASP A 77 11.17 -8.35 9.36
N PHE A 78 10.93 -8.53 8.06
CA PHE A 78 9.92 -9.46 7.51
C PHE A 78 10.50 -10.63 6.70
N GLU A 79 11.83 -10.76 6.65
CA GLU A 79 12.58 -11.80 5.93
C GLU A 79 12.83 -13.07 6.75
#